data_AF-A0A7X7DSP0-F1
#
_entry.id   AF-A0A7X7DSP0-F1
#
_cell.length_a   1.000
_cell.length_b   1.000
_cell.length_c   1.000
_cell.angle_alpha   90.00
_cell.angle_beta   90.00
_cell.angle_gamma   90.00
#
_symmetry.space_group_name_H-M   'P 1'
#
loop_
_entity.id
_entity.type
_entity.pdbx_description
1 polymer ?
#
loop_
_entity_poly.entity_id
_entity_poly.type
_entity_poly.pdbx_seq_one_letter_code
_entity_poly.pdbx_strand_id
1 'polypeptide(L)' 'MYIERLHLKGFKSFGASLDLLLSPGFTAIVGPNGSGKSNLLDALR' A
#
# COMPACT_ATOMS: atom_id res chain seq x y z
N MET A 1 -11.98 10.11 -10.44
CA MET A 1 -10.53 9.88 -10.39
C MET A 1 -10.25 8.96 -9.21
N TYR A 2 -9.51 7.88 -9.40
CA TYR A 2 -9.11 6.96 -8.32
C TYR A 2 -7.73 6.38 -8.63
N ILE A 3 -7.05 5.84 -7.60
CA ILE A 3 -5.78 5.13 -7.76
C ILE A 3 -6.12 3.68 -8.10
N GLU A 4 -5.72 3.20 -9.27
CA GLU A 4 -5.94 1.82 -9.71
C GLU A 4 -4.85 0.86 -9.23
N ARG A 5 -3.61 1.34 -9.12
CA ARG A 5 -2.45 0.50 -8.79
C ARG A 5 -1.41 1.27 -7.99
N LEU A 6 -0.87 0.63 -6.97
CA LEU A 6 0.25 1.13 -6.17
C LEU A 6 1.41 0.13 -6.26
N HIS A 7 2.51 0.56 -6.90
CA HIS A 7 3.73 -0.23 -7.01
C HIS A 7 4.82 0.38 -6.12
N LEU A 8 5.32 -0.39 -5.15
CA LEU A 8 6.37 0.02 -4.22
C LEU A 8 7.58 -0.88 -4.37
N LYS A 9 8.78 -0.29 -4.35
CA LYS A 9 10.04 -1.03 -4.40
C LYS A 9 11.05 -0.42 -3.45
N GLY A 10 11.50 -1.19 -2.46
CA GLY A 10 12.50 -0.73 -1.48
C GLY A 10 12.00 0.40 -0.58
N PHE A 11 10.68 0.53 -0.35
CA PHE A 11 10.10 1.63 0.41
C PHE A 11 9.84 1.23 1.87
N LYS A 12 10.57 1.87 2.79
CA LYS A 12 10.45 1.63 4.25
C LYS A 12 10.51 0.12 4.58
N SER A 13 9.44 -0.44 5.16
CA SER A 13 9.34 -1.86 5.51
C SER A 13 9.14 -2.78 4.29
N PHE A 14 8.84 -2.24 3.11
CA PHE A 14 8.67 -3.00 1.88
C PHE A 14 10.00 -3.11 1.13
N GLY A 15 10.88 -3.99 1.63
CA GLY A 15 12.19 -4.25 1.03
C GLY A 15 12.12 -4.95 -0.34
N ALA A 16 11.12 -5.82 -0.52
CA ALA A 16 10.80 -6.42 -1.82
C ALA A 16 9.79 -5.55 -2.60
N SER A 17 9.61 -5.82 -3.88
CA SER A 17 8.55 -5.17 -4.67
C SER A 17 7.18 -5.59 -4.17
N LEU A 18 6.31 -4.62 -3.89
CA LEU A 18 4.91 -4.82 -3.58
C LEU A 18 4.07 -4.19 -4.70
N ASP A 19 3.11 -4.97 -5.19
CA ASP A 19 2.18 -4.54 -6.23
C ASP A 19 0.74 -4.70 -5.73
N LEU A 20 0.04 -3.58 -5.58
CA LEU A 20 -1.33 -3.54 -5.06
C LEU A 20 -2.26 -3.01 -6.14
N LEU A 21 -3.22 -3.84 -6.55
CA LEU A 21 -4.37 -3.41 -7.35
C LEU A 21 -5.47 -2.93 -6.41
N LEU A 22 -5.99 -1.74 -6.70
CA LEU A 22 -7.03 -1.09 -5.93
C LEU A 22 -8.31 -1.05 -6.76
N SER A 23 -9.42 -1.39 -6.14
CA SER A 23 -10.73 -1.35 -6.78
C SER A 23 -11.41 -0.01 -6.56
N PRO A 24 -12.24 0.46 -7.52
CA PRO A 24 -13.12 1.59 -7.30
C PRO A 24 -13.99 1.40 -6.05
N GLY A 25 -14.27 2.50 -5.33
CA GLY A 25 -15.07 2.47 -4.11
C GLY A 25 -14.20 2.43 -2.85
N PHE A 26 -14.48 1.47 -1.96
CA PHE A 26 -13.83 1.36 -0.65
C PHE A 26 -12.87 0.17 -0.60
N THR A 27 -11.60 0.43 -0.32
CA THR A 27 -10.57 -0.60 -0.08
C THR A 27 -10.10 -0.54 1.37
N ALA A 28 -10.15 -1.67 2.08
CA ALA A 28 -9.65 -1.80 3.44
C ALA A 28 -8.32 -2.56 3.46
N ILE A 29 -7.31 -2.00 4.13
CA ILE A 29 -6.02 -2.64 4.34
C ILE A 29 -5.91 -3.07 5.80
N VAL A 30 -5.79 -4.37 6.05
CA VAL A 30 -5.79 -4.97 7.39
C VAL A 30 -4.58 -5.86 7.62
N GLY A 31 -4.28 -6.16 8.89
CA GLY A 31 -3.15 -7.01 9.29
C GLY A 31 -2.58 -6.63 10.66
N PRO A 32 -1.66 -7.43 11.21
CA PRO A 32 -1.08 -7.23 12.55
C PRO A 32 -0.39 -5.88 12.73
N ASN A 33 -0.29 -5.39 13.97
CA ASN A 33 0.47 -4.17 14.26
C ASN A 33 1.95 -4.34 13.84
N GLY A 34 2.54 -3.27 13.29
CA GLY A 34 3.91 -3.31 12.75
C GLY A 34 4.05 -3.90 11.35
N SER A 35 2.99 -4.43 10.72
CA SER A 35 3.07 -5.04 9.38
C SER A 35 3.27 -4.07 8.20
N GLY A 36 3.48 -2.77 8.46
CA GLY A 36 3.73 -1.77 7.41
C GLY A 36 2.49 -1.13 6.76
N LYS A 37 1.27 -1.38 7.25
CA LYS A 37 0.03 -0.78 6.69
C LYS A 37 0.10 0.74 6.57
N SER A 38 0.55 1.43 7.62
CA SER A 38 0.70 2.90 7.59
C SER A 38 1.76 3.38 6.60
N ASN A 39 2.75 2.54 6.26
CA ASN A 39 3.73 2.87 5.24
C ASN A 39 3.10 2.95 3.84
N LEU A 40 2.00 2.24 3.58
CA LEU A 40 1.26 2.39 2.32
C LEU A 40 0.64 3.78 2.21
N LEU A 41 0.09 4.30 3.31
CA LEU A 41 -0.43 5.67 3.34
C LEU A 41 0.69 6.71 3.19
N ASP A 42 1.85 6.45 3.80
CA ASP A 42 3.02 7.33 3.64
C ASP A 42 3.55 7.34 2.20
N ALA A 43 3.39 6.26 1.44
CA ALA A 43 3.78 6.20 0.03
C ALA A 43 2.79 6.90 -0.92
N LEU A 44 1.59 7.21 -0.43
CA LEU A 44 0.55 7.94 -1.17
C LEU A 44 0.57 9.45 -0.91
N ARG A 45 1.36 9.92 0.07
CA ARG A 45 1.66 11.34 0.26
C ARG A 45 2.64 11.82 -0.80
#